data_AF-A0A8X6NYY1-F1
#
_entry.id   AF-A0A8X6NYY1-F1
#
_cell.length_a   1.000
_cell.length_b   1.000
_cell.length_c   1.000
_cell.angle_alpha   90.00
_cell.angle_beta   90.00
_cell.angle_gamma   90.00
#
_symmetry.space_group_name_H-M   'P 1'
#
loop_
_entity.id
_entity.type
_entity.pdbx_description
1 polymer ?
#
loop_
_entity_poly.entity_id
_entity_poly.type
_entity_poly.pdbx_seq_one_letter_code
_entity_poly.pdbx_strand_id
1 'polypeptide(L)' 'EEEHLLEYPYPTNCTNYDEMWRINNKTGPRSQEVCQNKCSDSFKEHCSEYLLPPMLSRNNDTPGI' A
#
# COMPACT_ATOMS: atom_id res chain seq x y z
N GLU A 1 30.42 4.91 29.34
CA GLU A 1 30.34 4.97 27.87
C GLU A 1 30.25 6.42 27.46
N GLU A 2 31.14 6.90 26.60
CA GLU A 2 30.96 8.19 25.91
C GLU A 2 30.03 7.94 24.71
N GLU A 3 28.90 8.66 24.63
CA GLU A 3 28.02 8.61 23.47
C GLU A 3 28.71 9.28 22.28
N HIS A 4 29.33 8.48 21.41
CA HIS A 4 29.82 8.94 20.12
C HIS A 4 28.62 9.14 19.18
N LEU A 5 28.12 10.37 19.11
CA LEU A 5 27.11 10.76 18.12
C LEU A 5 27.70 10.63 16.70
N LEU A 6 26.91 10.09 15.77
CA LEU A 6 27.29 10.02 14.35
C LEU A 6 27.39 11.43 13.77
N GLU A 7 28.41 11.69 12.95
CA GLU A 7 28.55 12.96 12.24
C GLU A 7 27.39 13.18 11.27
N TYR A 8 26.87 14.42 11.23
CA TYR A 8 25.78 14.80 10.35
C TYR A 8 26.25 14.98 8.90
N PRO A 9 25.47 14.54 7.89
CA PRO A 9 24.22 13.79 8.02
C PRO A 9 24.49 12.33 8.32
N TYR A 10 23.86 11.83 9.40
CA TYR A 10 23.94 10.42 9.72
C TYR A 10 23.22 9.63 8.61
N PRO A 11 23.77 8.49 8.17
CA PRO A 11 23.09 7.66 7.19
C PRO A 11 21.73 7.23 7.78
N THR A 12 20.65 7.58 7.08
CA THR A 12 19.30 7.13 7.42
C THR A 12 18.82 6.16 6.35
N ASN A 13 17.99 5.21 6.74
CA ASN A 13 17.23 4.36 5.82
C ASN A 13 15.81 4.92 5.59
N CYS A 14 15.59 6.21 5.86
CA CYS A 14 14.30 6.83 5.67
C CYS A 14 14.02 7.07 4.19
N THR A 15 12.83 6.66 3.75
CA THR A 15 12.36 6.92 2.39
C THR A 15 11.94 8.38 2.24
N ASN A 16 12.48 9.07 1.24
CA ASN A 16 12.03 10.41 0.87
C ASN A 16 10.81 10.31 -0.06
N TYR A 17 9.61 10.27 0.54
CA TYR A 17 8.36 10.13 -0.20
C TYR A 17 8.07 11.30 -1.15
N ASP A 18 8.46 12.52 -0.79
CA ASP A 18 8.24 13.70 -1.63
C ASP A 18 9.09 13.65 -2.91
N GLU A 19 10.36 13.29 -2.76
CA GLU A 19 11.26 13.11 -3.89
C GLU A 19 10.80 11.98 -4.81
N MET A 20 10.49 10.81 -4.24
CA MET A 20 9.95 9.69 -5.01
C MET A 20 8.65 10.05 -5.74
N TRP A 21 7.75 10.77 -5.09
CA TRP A 21 6.50 11.21 -5.70
C TRP A 21 6.75 12.16 -6.88
N ARG A 22 7.72 13.07 -6.77
CA ARG A 22 8.11 13.96 -7.88
C ARG A 22 8.74 13.18 -9.04
N ILE A 23 9.64 12.25 -8.76
CA ILE A 23 10.33 11.44 -9.78
C ILE A 23 9.35 10.50 -10.50
N ASN A 24 8.38 9.94 -9.77
CA ASN A 24 7.38 9.02 -10.32
C ASN A 24 6.17 9.75 -10.93
N ASN A 25 6.37 10.92 -11.54
CA ASN A 25 5.30 11.71 -12.17
C ASN A 25 4.07 11.89 -11.28
N LYS A 26 4.30 12.27 -10.02
CA LYS A 26 3.23 12.52 -9.05
C LYS A 26 2.36 11.29 -8.74
N THR A 27 2.95 10.10 -8.86
CA THR A 27 2.29 8.81 -8.60
C THR A 27 2.92 8.11 -7.40
N GLY A 28 2.11 7.40 -6.61
CA GLY A 28 2.56 6.64 -5.43
C GLY A 28 2.18 7.27 -4.09
N PRO A 29 2.59 6.63 -2.97
CA PRO A 29 2.32 7.13 -1.62
C PRO A 29 3.15 8.38 -1.30
N ARG A 30 2.54 9.31 -0.56
CA ARG A 30 3.19 10.55 -0.09
C ARG A 30 3.69 10.49 1.35
N SER A 31 3.44 9.38 2.03
CA SER A 31 3.88 9.16 3.39
C SER A 31 4.00 7.66 3.65
N GLN A 32 4.67 7.32 4.73
CA GLN A 32 4.80 5.95 5.21
C GLN A 32 3.43 5.33 5.53
N GLU A 33 2.54 6.10 6.16
CA GLU A 33 1.18 5.66 6.47
C GLU A 33 0.39 5.31 5.21
N VAL A 34 0.42 6.17 4.20
CA VAL A 34 -0.27 5.91 2.91
C VAL A 34 0.33 4.70 2.21
N CYS A 35 1.65 4.49 2.32
CA CYS A 35 2.33 3.32 1.78
C CYS A 35 1.83 2.03 2.45
N GLN A 36 1.75 2.02 3.79
CA GLN A 36 1.26 0.87 4.55
C GLN A 36 -0.20 0.56 4.25
N ASN A 37 -1.06 1.59 4.20
CA ASN A 37 -2.47 1.43 3.89
C ASN A 37 -2.67 0.85 2.48
N LYS A 38 -1.99 1.40 1.47
CA LYS A 38 -2.04 0.87 0.10
C LYS A 38 -1.58 -0.59 0.02
N CYS A 39 -0.55 -0.97 0.77
CA CYS A 39 -0.07 -2.34 0.83
C CYS A 39 -1.14 -3.28 1.42
N SER A 40 -1.75 -2.88 2.54
CA SER A 40 -2.84 -3.61 3.17
C SER A 40 -4.05 -3.76 2.24
N ASP A 41 -4.44 -2.70 1.54
CA ASP A 41 -5.59 -2.73 0.64
C ASP A 41 -5.33 -3.63 -0.58
N SER A 42 -4.15 -3.52 -1.19
CA SER A 42 -3.75 -4.41 -2.28
C SER A 42 -3.70 -5.87 -1.84
N PHE A 43 -3.23 -6.14 -0.62
CA PHE A 43 -3.26 -7.49 -0.06
C PHE A 43 -4.70 -8.00 0.12
N LYS A 44 -5.62 -7.18 0.64
CA LYS A 44 -7.03 -7.55 0.79
C LYS A 44 -7.69 -7.81 -0.55
N GLU A 45 -7.46 -6.95 -1.55
CA GLU A 45 -7.97 -7.15 -2.91
C GLU A 45 -7.48 -8.48 -3.47
N HIS A 46 -6.17 -8.73 -3.39
CA HIS A 46 -5.55 -9.95 -3.94
C HIS A 46 -5.97 -11.22 -3.19
N CYS A 47 -6.17 -11.14 -1.88
CA CYS A 47 -6.56 -12.28 -1.04
C CYS A 47 -8.08 -12.45 -0.91
N SER A 48 -8.88 -11.45 -1.30
CA SER A 48 -10.36 -11.56 -1.25
C SER A 48 -10.89 -12.67 -2.16
N GLU A 49 -10.21 -12.93 -3.28
CA GLU A 49 -10.55 -14.07 -4.16
C GLU A 49 -10.34 -15.43 -3.48
N TYR A 50 -9.44 -15.51 -2.49
CA TYR A 50 -9.08 -16.77 -1.81
C TYR A 50 -9.78 -16.98 -0.47
N LEU A 51 -10.40 -15.93 0.09
CA LEU A 51 -11.07 -15.96 1.40
C LEU A 51 -12.60 -15.99 1.31
N LEU A 52 -13.19 -15.83 0.12
CA LEU A 52 -14.62 -16.02 -0.06
C LEU A 52 -14.92 -17.53 -0.21
N PRO A 53 -15.71 -18.15 0.69
CA PRO A 53 -16.35 -19.42 0.35
C PRO A 53 -17.24 -19.21 -0.89
N PRO A 54 -17.42 -20.23 -1.76
CA PRO A 54 -18.29 -20.14 -2.92
C PRO A 54 -19.74 -20.03 -2.47
N MET A 55 -20.18 -18.83 -2.13
CA MET A 55 -21.56 -18.54 -1.76
C MET A 55 -21.98 -17.28 -2.51
N LEU A 56 -22.85 -17.52 -3.50
CA LEU A 56 -23.66 -16.57 -4.28
C LEU A 56 -23.12 -16.15 -5.65
N SER A 57 -22.96 -17.12 -6.55
CA SER A 57 -23.49 -16.93 -7.91
C SER A 57 -25.02 -16.97 -7.80
N ARG A 58 -25.64 -15.82 -7.53
CA ARG A 58 -27.09 -15.68 -7.66
C ARG A 58 -27.37 -15.21 -9.08
N ASN A 59 -27.55 -16.18 -9.98
CA ASN A 59 -28.21 -15.96 -11.27
C ASN A 59 -29.53 -15.22 -11.01
N ASN A 60 -29.64 -13.98 -11.46
CA ASN A 60 -30.90 -13.24 -11.53
C ASN A 60 -30.83 -12.30 -12.74
N ASP A 61 -30.75 -12.90 -13.93
CA ASP A 61 -31.20 -12.25 -15.16
C ASP A 61 -32.34 -13.11 -15.72
N THR A 62 -33.53 -12.90 -15.16
CA THR A 62 -34.78 -13.33 -15.80
C THR A 62 -35.28 -12.15 -16.65
N PRO A 63 -35.30 -12.23 -17.99
CA PRO A 63 -36.21 -11.44 -18.78
C PRO A 63 -37.57 -12.14 -18.72
N GLY A 64 -38.49 -11.61 -17.91
CA GLY A 64 -39.90 -12.00 -17.94
C GLY A 64 -40.54 -11.46 -19.22
N ILE A 65 -41.17 -12.38 -19.96
CA ILE A 65 -42.07 -12.15 -21.10
C ILE A 65 -43.37 -11.51 -20.63
#